data_AF-A0A1J1LLF2-F1
#
_entry.id   AF-A0A1J1LLF2-F1
#
_cell.length_a   1.000
_cell.length_b   1.000
_cell.length_c   1.000
_cell.angle_alpha   90.00
_cell.angle_beta   90.00
_cell.angle_gamma   90.00
#
_symmetry.space_group_name_H-M   'P 1'
#
loop_
_entity.id
_entity.type
_entity.pdbx_description
1 polymer ?
#
loop_
_entity_poly.entity_id
_entity_poly.type
_entity_poly.pdbx_seq_one_letter_code
_entity_poly.pdbx_strand_id
1 'polypeptide(L)'
;MLKSLIENLKEVKDFRKNQGKRYGLWEVLLVVVLGVMSGYQGYREMGYFVKANEVILKRTFNIYSQEMPSYSTIRRVMRGVDEKDLSRIVKKWSTENSPKLKGIEGLAIDGKSLRSTVKDPGNQRQNMVIMVSLFSQETGLVLATEKFESKTGSEQAVAQEIIGKCGLKGKLITADALHCNVTTTQKIMES
;
A
#
# COMPACT_ATOMS: atom_id res chain seq x y z
N MET A 1 -23.50 1.60 5.99
CA MET A 1 -22.56 1.18 7.05
C MET A 1 -21.20 1.07 6.40
N LEU A 2 -20.17 1.73 6.92
CA LEU A 2 -18.82 1.62 6.34
C LEU A 2 -18.26 0.22 6.62
N LYS A 3 -17.64 -0.39 5.61
CA LYS A 3 -17.00 -1.70 5.81
C LYS A 3 -15.75 -1.54 6.67
N SER A 4 -15.60 -2.44 7.63
CA SER A 4 -14.39 -2.57 8.42
C SER A 4 -13.20 -3.01 7.55
N LEU A 5 -11.98 -2.79 8.05
CA LEU A 5 -10.77 -3.31 7.41
C LEU A 5 -10.84 -4.84 7.25
N ILE A 6 -11.35 -5.55 8.26
CA ILE A 6 -11.45 -7.01 8.26
C ILE A 6 -12.37 -7.50 7.14
N GLU A 7 -13.52 -6.86 6.95
CA GLU A 7 -14.43 -7.22 5.86
C GLU A 7 -13.80 -7.01 4.49
N ASN A 8 -13.04 -5.92 4.32
CA ASN A 8 -12.28 -5.68 3.10
C ASN A 8 -11.17 -6.73 2.90
N LEU A 9 -10.40 -7.07 3.93
CA LEU A 9 -9.35 -8.09 3.85
C LEU A 9 -9.89 -9.49 3.53
N LYS A 10 -11.15 -9.78 3.87
CA LYS A 10 -11.83 -11.03 3.48
C LYS A 10 -12.16 -11.09 1.98
N GLU A 11 -12.17 -9.96 1.27
CA GLU A 11 -12.36 -9.92 -0.19
C GLU A 11 -11.07 -10.32 -0.96
N VAL A 12 -9.91 -10.39 -0.29
CA VAL A 12 -8.64 -10.78 -0.92
C VAL A 12 -8.70 -12.25 -1.34
N LYS A 13 -8.40 -12.53 -2.60
CA LYS A 13 -8.46 -13.90 -3.14
C LYS A 13 -7.43 -14.82 -2.47
N ASP A 14 -7.91 -15.89 -1.83
CA ASP A 14 -7.03 -16.89 -1.24
C ASP A 14 -6.43 -17.82 -2.30
N PHE A 15 -5.19 -17.54 -2.68
CA PHE A 15 -4.39 -18.32 -3.63
C PHE A 15 -3.91 -19.66 -3.07
N ARG A 16 -4.01 -19.90 -1.75
CA ARG A 16 -3.50 -21.12 -1.11
C ARG A 16 -4.44 -22.28 -1.39
N LYS A 17 -3.88 -23.48 -1.60
CA LYS A 17 -4.65 -24.73 -1.67
C LYS A 17 -5.34 -25.00 -0.32
N ASN A 18 -6.50 -25.67 -0.34
CA ASN A 18 -7.28 -25.94 0.88
C ASN A 18 -6.55 -26.84 1.88
N GLN A 19 -5.70 -27.74 1.39
CA GLN A 19 -4.87 -28.59 2.24
C GLN A 19 -3.82 -27.73 2.99
N GLY A 20 -3.78 -27.86 4.32
CA GLY A 20 -2.82 -27.16 5.17
C GLY A 20 -3.18 -25.71 5.51
N LYS A 21 -4.40 -25.25 5.20
CA LYS A 21 -4.92 -23.96 5.71
C LYS A 21 -5.19 -24.10 7.21
N ARG A 22 -4.34 -23.46 8.01
CA ARG A 22 -4.52 -23.33 9.48
C ARG A 22 -5.20 -22.03 9.89
N TYR A 23 -5.15 -21.02 9.01
CA TYR A 23 -5.57 -19.64 9.27
C TYR A 23 -6.32 -19.09 8.07
N GLY A 24 -7.34 -18.28 8.32
CA GLY A 24 -7.95 -17.44 7.30
C GLY A 24 -6.89 -16.52 6.68
N LEU A 25 -6.97 -16.26 5.37
CA LEU A 25 -6.01 -15.35 4.72
C LEU A 25 -6.08 -13.96 5.36
N TRP A 26 -7.28 -13.48 5.63
CA TRP A 26 -7.54 -12.19 6.27
C TRP A 26 -6.87 -12.07 7.65
N GLU A 27 -6.75 -13.15 8.43
CA GLU A 27 -6.10 -13.14 9.75
C GLU A 27 -4.60 -12.84 9.60
N VAL A 28 -3.95 -13.50 8.63
CA VAL A 28 -2.53 -13.30 8.34
C VAL A 28 -2.29 -11.89 7.80
N LEU A 29 -3.18 -11.39 6.93
CA LEU A 29 -3.08 -10.02 6.41
C LEU A 29 -3.32 -8.96 7.48
N LEU A 30 -4.28 -9.20 8.38
CA LEU A 30 -4.56 -8.28 9.48
C LEU A 30 -3.35 -8.11 10.38
N VAL A 31 -2.69 -9.22 10.78
CA VAL A 31 -1.48 -9.10 11.62
C VAL A 31 -0.33 -8.41 10.91
N VAL A 32 -0.20 -8.56 9.58
CA VAL A 32 0.78 -7.82 8.79
C VAL A 32 0.48 -6.32 8.82
N VAL A 33 -0.77 -5.92 8.59
CA VAL A 33 -1.15 -4.50 8.63
C VAL A 33 -0.87 -3.91 10.01
N LEU A 34 -1.31 -4.57 11.08
CA LEU A 34 -1.11 -4.10 12.44
C LEU A 34 0.36 -4.02 12.83
N GLY A 35 1.17 -5.01 12.43
CA GLY A 35 2.60 -5.01 12.71
C GLY A 35 3.32 -3.89 11.96
N VAL A 36 2.98 -3.64 10.69
CA VAL A 36 3.54 -2.51 9.92
C VAL A 36 3.15 -1.17 10.55
N MET A 37 1.89 -1.01 10.96
CA MET A 37 1.44 0.19 11.67
C MET A 37 2.12 0.37 13.04
N SER A 38 2.55 -0.73 13.65
CA SER A 38 3.31 -0.74 14.91
C SER A 38 4.83 -0.62 14.70
N GLY A 39 5.29 -0.40 13.46
CA GLY A 39 6.71 -0.18 13.13
C GLY A 39 7.53 -1.44 12.85
N TYR A 40 6.92 -2.63 12.81
CA TYR A 40 7.62 -3.88 12.48
C TYR A 40 7.67 -4.08 10.96
N GLN A 41 8.87 -4.00 10.37
CA GLN A 41 9.06 -4.00 8.91
C GLN A 41 9.65 -5.32 8.38
N GLY A 42 10.35 -6.07 9.23
CA GLY A 42 10.92 -7.38 8.87
C GLY A 42 9.98 -8.56 9.11
N TYR A 43 10.15 -9.66 8.38
CA TYR A 43 9.37 -10.89 8.63
C TYR A 43 9.61 -11.47 10.04
N ARG A 44 10.86 -11.46 10.52
CA ARG A 44 11.20 -11.96 11.87
C ARG A 44 10.60 -11.07 12.95
N GLU A 45 10.75 -9.76 12.79
CA GLU A 45 10.08 -8.72 13.58
C GLU A 45 8.57 -8.94 13.65
N MET A 46 7.93 -9.22 12.51
CA MET A 46 6.50 -9.54 12.46
C MET A 46 6.15 -10.79 13.27
N GLY A 47 7.00 -11.83 13.23
CA GLY A 47 6.85 -13.01 14.08
C GLY A 47 6.94 -12.69 15.58
N TYR A 48 7.85 -11.79 15.97
CA TYR A 48 7.93 -11.31 17.35
C TYR A 48 6.70 -10.50 17.76
N PHE A 49 6.24 -9.59 16.90
CA PHE A 49 5.01 -8.82 17.12
C PHE A 49 3.81 -9.74 17.37
N VAL A 50 3.62 -10.74 16.52
CA VAL A 50 2.52 -11.69 16.63
C VAL A 50 2.60 -12.50 17.93
N LYS A 51 3.79 -12.98 18.31
CA LYS A 51 3.97 -13.75 19.54
C LYS A 51 3.77 -12.89 20.79
N ALA A 52 4.30 -11.66 20.80
CA ALA A 52 4.18 -10.74 21.93
C ALA A 52 2.74 -10.29 22.18
N ASN A 53 1.93 -10.18 21.12
CA ASN A 53 0.57 -9.66 21.18
C ASN A 53 -0.50 -10.75 21.01
N GLU A 54 -0.14 -12.03 21.06
CA GLU A 54 -1.05 -13.14 20.74
C GLU A 54 -2.38 -13.09 21.49
N VAL A 55 -2.32 -12.90 22.81
CA VAL A 55 -3.53 -12.87 23.67
C VAL A 55 -4.45 -11.71 23.28
N ILE A 56 -3.89 -10.52 23.07
CA ILE A 56 -4.65 -9.32 22.71
C ILE A 56 -5.23 -9.44 21.31
N LEU A 57 -4.44 -9.92 20.33
CA LEU A 57 -4.88 -10.10 18.95
C LEU A 57 -6.04 -11.09 18.88
N LYS A 58 -5.92 -12.25 19.55
CA LYS A 58 -6.97 -13.27 19.60
C LYS A 58 -8.26 -12.73 20.22
N ARG A 59 -8.14 -12.07 21.37
CA ARG A 59 -9.29 -11.52 22.10
C ARG A 59 -9.98 -10.38 21.33
N THR A 60 -9.22 -9.49 20.71
CA THR A 60 -9.76 -8.29 20.04
C THR A 60 -10.45 -8.63 18.73
N PHE A 61 -9.87 -9.57 17.97
CA PHE A 61 -10.34 -9.90 16.62
C PHE A 61 -11.07 -11.24 16.53
N ASN A 62 -11.36 -11.87 17.67
CA ASN A 62 -12.02 -13.16 17.78
C ASN A 62 -11.34 -14.24 16.90
N ILE A 63 -10.01 -14.33 17.01
CA ILE A 63 -9.22 -15.34 16.30
C ILE A 63 -9.15 -16.60 17.17
N TYR A 64 -9.73 -17.70 16.68
CA TYR A 64 -9.87 -18.96 17.44
C TYR A 64 -8.82 -20.01 17.07
N SER A 65 -7.89 -19.70 16.17
CA SER A 65 -6.83 -20.63 15.81
C SER A 65 -5.95 -20.96 17.02
N GLN A 66 -5.57 -22.24 17.15
CA GLN A 66 -4.79 -22.71 18.30
C GLN A 66 -3.49 -21.92 18.47
N GLU A 67 -2.77 -21.69 17.37
CA GLU A 67 -1.56 -20.87 17.32
C GLU A 67 -1.81 -19.61 16.48
N MET A 68 -0.88 -18.65 16.52
CA MET A 68 -0.87 -17.52 15.59
C MET A 68 0.10 -17.78 14.42
N PRO A 69 -0.04 -17.07 13.28
CA PRO A 69 0.84 -17.25 12.14
C PRO A 69 2.33 -16.99 12.47
N SER A 70 3.18 -17.98 12.25
CA SER A 70 4.64 -17.83 12.35
C SER A 70 5.20 -16.88 11.27
N TYR A 71 6.43 -16.38 11.45
CA TYR A 71 7.11 -15.58 10.42
C TYR A 71 7.20 -16.31 9.07
N SER A 72 7.38 -17.63 9.09
CA SER A 72 7.45 -18.47 7.88
C SER A 72 6.10 -18.52 7.16
N THR A 73 5.00 -18.57 7.93
CA THR A 73 3.64 -18.50 7.40
C THR A 73 3.37 -17.14 6.77
N ILE A 74 3.71 -16.05 7.48
CA ILE A 74 3.54 -14.67 7.02
C ILE A 74 4.33 -14.46 5.71
N ARG A 75 5.60 -14.85 5.68
CA ARG A 75 6.43 -14.75 4.48
C ARG A 75 5.84 -15.51 3.29
N ARG A 76 5.31 -16.72 3.51
CA ARG A 76 4.68 -17.51 2.44
C ARG A 76 3.43 -16.83 1.90
N VAL A 77 2.62 -16.25 2.79
CA VAL A 77 1.42 -15.47 2.41
C VAL A 77 1.83 -14.25 1.60
N MET A 78 2.72 -13.40 2.13
CA MET A 78 3.13 -12.16 1.45
C MET A 78 3.80 -12.39 0.09
N ARG A 79 4.45 -13.54 -0.12
CA ARG A 79 5.03 -13.91 -1.41
C ARG A 79 4.02 -14.36 -2.47
N GLY A 80 2.82 -14.78 -2.05
CA GLY A 80 1.82 -15.33 -2.97
C GLY A 80 0.57 -14.48 -3.13
N VAL A 81 0.33 -13.52 -2.22
CA VAL A 81 -0.75 -12.54 -2.38
C VAL A 81 -0.48 -11.67 -3.60
N ASP A 82 -1.52 -11.43 -4.38
CA ASP A 82 -1.47 -10.46 -5.47
C ASP A 82 -1.41 -9.03 -4.89
N GLU A 83 -0.32 -8.34 -5.16
CA GLU A 83 -0.07 -6.97 -4.73
C GLU A 83 -1.13 -5.99 -5.23
N LYS A 84 -1.59 -6.13 -6.47
CA LYS A 84 -2.61 -5.25 -7.06
C LYS A 84 -3.95 -5.47 -6.40
N ASP A 85 -4.30 -6.73 -6.11
CA ASP A 85 -5.54 -7.07 -5.41
C ASP A 85 -5.55 -6.50 -3.99
N LEU A 86 -4.46 -6.71 -3.24
CA LEU A 86 -4.33 -6.18 -1.88
C LEU A 86 -4.33 -4.64 -1.85
N SER A 87 -3.56 -4.00 -2.73
CA SER A 87 -3.49 -2.54 -2.83
C SER A 87 -4.86 -1.93 -3.14
N ARG A 88 -5.60 -2.51 -4.08
CA ARG A 88 -6.97 -2.11 -4.43
C ARG A 88 -7.90 -2.18 -3.23
N ILE A 89 -7.84 -3.27 -2.46
CA ILE A 89 -8.70 -3.49 -1.29
C ILE A 89 -8.39 -2.50 -0.17
N VAL A 90 -7.10 -2.28 0.13
CA VAL A 90 -6.68 -1.33 1.16
C VAL A 90 -7.04 0.11 0.75
N LYS A 91 -6.83 0.47 -0.52
CA LYS A 91 -7.23 1.78 -1.06
C LYS A 91 -8.75 1.99 -0.98
N LYS A 92 -9.53 0.98 -1.32
CA LYS A 92 -10.99 1.03 -1.20
C LYS A 92 -11.41 1.28 0.24
N TRP A 93 -10.89 0.50 1.18
CA TRP A 93 -11.16 0.67 2.60
C TRP A 93 -10.79 2.07 3.10
N SER A 94 -9.59 2.56 2.78
CA SER A 94 -9.13 3.88 3.23
C SER A 94 -10.00 5.01 2.65
N THR A 95 -10.37 4.91 1.37
CA THR A 95 -11.23 5.90 0.70
C THR A 95 -12.63 5.93 1.30
N GLU A 96 -13.24 4.76 1.52
CA GLU A 96 -14.58 4.67 2.11
C GLU A 96 -14.62 5.20 3.55
N ASN A 97 -13.54 5.01 4.31
CA ASN A 97 -13.43 5.46 5.70
C ASN A 97 -12.78 6.85 5.84
N SER A 98 -12.47 7.53 4.73
CA SER A 98 -11.88 8.86 4.74
C SER A 98 -12.90 9.91 5.19
N PRO A 99 -12.52 10.89 6.02
CA PRO A 99 -13.42 11.98 6.38
C PRO A 99 -13.83 12.78 5.14
N LYS A 100 -15.08 13.25 5.12
CA LYS A 100 -15.53 14.19 4.08
C LYS A 100 -14.89 15.54 4.33
N LEU A 101 -14.03 15.97 3.41
CA LEU A 101 -13.38 17.27 3.47
C LEU A 101 -14.38 18.40 3.18
N LYS A 102 -14.15 19.54 3.84
CA LYS A 102 -14.80 20.82 3.54
C LYS A 102 -13.74 21.74 2.94
N GLY A 103 -14.03 22.35 1.79
CA GLY A 103 -13.08 23.22 1.09
C GLY A 103 -12.25 22.49 0.03
N ILE A 104 -11.16 23.12 -0.40
CA ILE A 104 -10.25 22.60 -1.42
C ILE A 104 -9.31 21.58 -0.78
N GLU A 105 -9.23 20.39 -1.37
CA GLU A 105 -8.28 19.35 -0.97
C GLU A 105 -6.92 19.56 -1.65
N GLY A 106 -5.85 19.61 -0.87
CA GLY A 106 -4.46 19.66 -1.31
C GLY A 106 -3.90 18.26 -1.55
N LEU A 107 -3.49 18.00 -2.79
CA LEU A 107 -2.89 16.74 -3.18
C LEU A 107 -1.41 16.93 -3.52
N ALA A 108 -0.56 16.10 -2.95
CA ALA A 108 0.88 16.04 -3.25
C ALA A 108 1.20 14.85 -4.15
N ILE A 109 2.01 15.07 -5.18
CA ILE A 109 2.59 14.00 -6.00
C ILE A 109 4.09 13.94 -5.75
N ASP A 110 4.59 12.76 -5.40
CA ASP A 110 6.01 12.55 -5.08
C ASP A 110 6.43 11.11 -5.40
N GLY A 111 7.65 10.95 -5.93
CA GLY A 111 8.32 9.68 -6.14
C GLY A 111 9.34 9.35 -5.06
N LYS A 112 9.29 8.12 -4.52
CA LYS A 112 10.27 7.61 -3.57
C LYS A 112 10.88 6.29 -4.04
N SER A 113 12.20 6.26 -4.12
CA SER A 113 12.96 5.03 -4.41
C SER A 113 12.92 4.07 -3.23
N LEU A 114 12.55 2.81 -3.49
CA LEU A 114 12.61 1.75 -2.49
C LEU A 114 14.06 1.42 -2.15
N ARG A 115 14.39 1.46 -0.85
CA ARG A 115 15.70 1.04 -0.32
C ARG A 115 15.90 -0.47 -0.52
N SER A 116 17.16 -0.92 -0.47
CA SER A 116 17.55 -2.33 -0.60
C SER A 116 17.12 -3.02 -1.90
N THR A 117 16.90 -2.25 -2.98
CA THR A 117 16.67 -2.75 -4.35
C THR A 117 17.96 -2.95 -5.14
N VAL A 118 19.13 -2.72 -4.50
CA VAL A 118 20.46 -2.89 -5.10
C VAL A 118 20.74 -4.35 -5.36
N LYS A 119 20.94 -4.70 -6.64
CA LYS A 119 21.37 -6.04 -7.07
C LYS A 119 22.84 -6.10 -7.45
N ASP A 120 23.40 -5.00 -7.96
CA ASP A 120 24.79 -4.91 -8.43
C ASP A 120 25.39 -3.56 -8.00
N PRO A 121 26.04 -3.51 -6.82
CA PRO A 121 26.58 -2.27 -6.25
C PRO A 121 27.71 -1.64 -7.08
N GLY A 122 28.36 -2.42 -7.97
CA GLY A 122 29.46 -1.94 -8.81
C GLY A 122 28.99 -1.22 -10.08
N ASN A 123 27.69 -1.26 -10.39
CA ASN A 123 27.14 -0.69 -11.61
C ASN A 123 26.54 0.70 -11.35
N GLN A 124 27.12 1.73 -11.97
CA GLN A 124 26.63 3.11 -11.89
C GLN A 124 25.21 3.30 -12.46
N ARG A 125 24.68 2.33 -13.22
CA ARG A 125 23.31 2.32 -13.74
C ARG A 125 22.49 1.23 -13.06
N GLN A 126 22.30 1.38 -11.76
CA GLN A 126 21.41 0.51 -11.01
C GLN A 126 19.95 0.71 -11.44
N ASN A 127 19.22 -0.40 -11.58
CA ASN A 127 17.77 -0.35 -11.74
C ASN A 127 17.11 -0.22 -10.37
N MET A 128 16.38 0.86 -10.13
CA MET A 128 15.69 1.12 -8.87
C MET A 128 14.19 0.97 -9.06
N VAL A 129 13.49 0.45 -8.05
CA VAL A 129 12.04 0.49 -8.02
C VAL A 129 11.62 1.78 -7.33
N ILE A 130 10.83 2.60 -8.02
CA ILE A 130 10.35 3.89 -7.54
C ILE A 130 8.85 3.82 -7.39
N MET A 131 8.34 4.26 -6.23
CA MET A 131 6.92 4.37 -5.92
C MET A 131 6.50 5.82 -6.08
N VAL A 132 5.55 6.10 -6.98
CA VAL A 132 4.94 7.42 -7.13
C VAL A 132 3.61 7.41 -6.41
N SER A 133 3.34 8.42 -5.58
CA SER A 133 2.15 8.48 -4.74
C SER A 133 1.43 9.81 -4.91
N LEU A 134 0.10 9.76 -4.99
CA LEU A 134 -0.81 10.91 -4.84
C LEU A 134 -1.34 10.90 -3.41
N PHE A 135 -0.94 11.88 -2.62
CA PHE A 135 -1.19 11.96 -1.19
C PHE A 135 -2.10 13.14 -0.87
N SER A 136 -3.16 12.90 -0.10
CA SER A 136 -4.05 13.96 0.42
C SER A 136 -3.47 14.54 1.69
N GLN A 137 -3.18 15.85 1.68
CA GLN A 137 -2.57 16.55 2.81
C GLN A 137 -3.54 16.68 3.98
N GLU A 138 -4.84 16.79 3.70
CA GLU A 138 -5.88 16.94 4.72
C GLU A 138 -6.24 15.61 5.37
N THR A 139 -6.32 14.52 4.60
CA THR A 139 -6.73 13.21 5.16
C THR A 139 -5.53 12.36 5.60
N GLY A 140 -4.32 12.70 5.16
CA GLY A 140 -3.13 11.87 5.40
C GLY A 140 -3.14 10.54 4.65
N LEU A 141 -3.95 10.41 3.59
CA LEU A 141 -4.12 9.16 2.84
C LEU A 141 -3.44 9.19 1.48
N VAL A 142 -2.90 8.05 1.07
CA VAL A 142 -2.46 7.84 -0.31
C VAL A 142 -3.66 7.45 -1.16
N LEU A 143 -4.09 8.36 -2.04
CA LEU A 143 -5.25 8.19 -2.92
C LEU A 143 -4.92 7.34 -4.14
N ALA A 144 -3.69 7.38 -4.62
CA ALA A 144 -3.21 6.52 -5.70
C ALA A 144 -1.72 6.30 -5.56
N THR A 145 -1.26 5.13 -5.98
CA THR A 145 0.17 4.83 -6.05
C THR A 145 0.44 3.87 -7.18
N GLU A 146 1.53 4.09 -7.88
CA GLU A 146 2.00 3.21 -8.94
C GLU A 146 3.53 3.12 -8.84
N LYS A 147 4.08 2.00 -9.31
CA LYS A 147 5.53 1.76 -9.29
C LYS A 147 6.09 1.63 -10.68
N PHE A 148 7.33 2.04 -10.84
CA PHE A 148 8.09 1.80 -12.06
C PHE A 148 9.54 1.45 -11.75
N GLU A 149 10.23 0.91 -12.75
CA GLU A 149 11.66 0.66 -12.70
C GLU A 149 12.40 1.80 -13.40
N SER A 150 13.45 2.33 -12.76
CA SER A 150 14.15 3.53 -13.23
C SER A 150 14.80 3.40 -14.61
N LYS A 151 14.96 2.17 -15.12
CA LYS A 151 15.47 1.91 -16.48
C LYS A 151 14.39 1.90 -17.57
N THR A 152 13.13 1.73 -17.21
CA THR A 152 12.03 1.51 -18.17
C THR A 152 11.00 2.62 -18.17
N GLY A 153 11.00 3.48 -17.16
CA GLY A 153 10.05 4.59 -17.05
C GLY A 153 10.63 5.81 -16.33
N SER A 154 9.78 6.82 -16.18
CA SER A 154 10.09 8.04 -15.46
C SER A 154 8.97 8.40 -14.49
N GLU A 155 9.34 9.13 -13.43
CA GLU A 155 8.38 9.59 -12.43
C GLU A 155 7.31 10.49 -13.04
N GLN A 156 7.69 11.38 -13.96
CA GLN A 156 6.78 12.28 -14.67
C GLN A 156 5.69 11.52 -15.43
N ALA A 157 6.06 10.45 -16.15
CA ALA A 157 5.10 9.66 -16.92
C ALA A 157 4.07 8.97 -16.01
N VAL A 158 4.54 8.40 -14.89
CA VAL A 158 3.67 7.74 -13.91
C VAL A 158 2.78 8.75 -13.17
N ALA A 159 3.33 9.92 -12.80
CA ALA A 159 2.57 11.00 -12.20
C ALA A 159 1.44 11.49 -13.14
N GLN A 160 1.74 11.67 -14.42
CA GLN A 160 0.75 12.06 -15.44
C GLN A 160 -0.36 11.00 -15.60
N GLU A 161 0.00 9.71 -15.54
CA GLU A 161 -0.99 8.62 -15.57
C GLU A 161 -1.89 8.64 -14.33
N ILE A 162 -1.31 8.85 -13.14
CA ILE A 162 -2.07 8.99 -11.88
C ILE A 162 -3.03 10.17 -11.96
N ILE A 163 -2.57 11.34 -12.45
CA ILE A 163 -3.40 12.54 -12.64
C ILE A 163 -4.61 12.23 -13.55
N GLY A 164 -4.35 11.60 -14.70
CA GLY A 164 -5.42 11.26 -15.66
C GLY A 164 -6.45 10.27 -15.11
N LYS A 165 -6.08 9.42 -14.14
CA LYS A 165 -6.99 8.43 -13.53
C LYS A 165 -7.79 8.97 -12.34
N CYS A 166 -7.29 10.00 -11.66
CA CYS A 166 -7.78 10.38 -10.32
C CYS A 166 -8.74 11.58 -10.29
N GLY A 167 -9.01 12.23 -11.43
CA GLY A 167 -10.00 13.31 -11.55
C GLY A 167 -9.74 14.45 -10.57
N LEU A 168 -8.82 15.36 -10.91
CA LEU A 168 -8.26 16.33 -9.96
C LEU A 168 -8.95 17.70 -9.97
N LYS A 169 -10.06 17.83 -10.71
CA LYS A 169 -10.81 19.09 -10.83
C LYS A 169 -11.23 19.65 -9.47
N GLY A 170 -10.89 20.92 -9.25
CA GLY A 170 -11.22 21.66 -8.03
C GLY A 170 -10.32 21.33 -6.83
N LYS A 171 -9.20 20.63 -7.05
CA LYS A 171 -8.19 20.33 -6.03
C LYS A 171 -6.93 21.17 -6.24
N LEU A 172 -6.18 21.41 -5.16
CA LEU A 172 -4.87 22.05 -5.21
C LEU A 172 -3.81 20.97 -5.41
N ILE A 173 -3.04 21.04 -6.49
CA ILE A 173 -1.96 20.06 -6.75
C ILE A 173 -0.61 20.67 -6.39
N THR A 174 0.17 19.93 -5.60
CA THR A 174 1.55 20.24 -5.25
C THR A 174 2.45 19.12 -5.74
N ALA A 175 3.57 19.47 -6.33
CA ALA A 175 4.54 18.54 -6.88
C ALA A 175 5.92 19.21 -6.87
N ASP A 176 6.98 18.43 -6.99
CA ASP A 176 8.33 18.98 -7.07
C ASP A 176 8.59 19.73 -8.39
N ALA A 177 9.77 20.35 -8.50
CA ALA A 177 10.17 21.06 -9.71
C ALA A 177 10.32 20.14 -10.95
N LEU A 178 10.52 18.83 -10.77
CA LEU A 178 10.58 17.87 -11.87
C LEU A 178 9.25 17.85 -12.65
N HIS A 179 8.12 18.07 -11.98
CA HIS A 179 6.80 18.09 -12.60
C HIS A 179 6.44 19.42 -13.29
N CYS A 180 7.31 20.44 -13.24
CA CYS A 180 7.09 21.77 -13.85
C CYS A 180 7.27 21.75 -15.38
N ASN A 181 6.37 21.07 -16.09
CA ASN A 181 6.36 21.00 -17.56
C ASN A 181 4.95 21.13 -18.15
N VAL A 182 4.89 21.48 -19.44
CA VAL A 182 3.63 21.75 -20.17
C VAL A 182 2.72 20.52 -20.17
N THR A 183 3.28 19.34 -20.40
CA THR A 183 2.52 18.08 -20.46
C THR A 183 1.79 17.78 -19.14
N THR A 184 2.47 17.97 -18.01
CA THR A 184 1.89 17.73 -16.68
C THR A 184 0.80 18.75 -16.38
N THR A 185 1.04 20.03 -16.69
CA THR A 185 0.06 21.10 -16.52
C THR A 185 -1.20 20.84 -17.36
N GLN A 186 -1.03 20.45 -18.62
CA GLN A 186 -2.14 20.10 -19.51
C GLN A 186 -2.94 18.91 -18.95
N LYS A 187 -2.28 17.86 -18.43
CA LYS A 187 -2.97 16.73 -17.79
C LYS A 187 -3.80 17.13 -16.57
N ILE A 188 -3.31 18.08 -15.76
CA ILE A 188 -4.05 18.61 -14.61
C ILE A 188 -5.28 19.40 -15.07
N MET A 189 -5.18 20.17 -16.17
CA MET A 189 -6.31 20.90 -16.73
C MET A 189 -7.37 20.00 -17.37
N GLU A 190 -6.94 18.86 -17.94
CA GLU A 190 -7.81 17.87 -18.59
C GLU A 190 -8.52 16.93 -17.60
N SER A 191 -7.98 16.73 -16.39
CA SER A 191 -8.49 15.80 -15.38
C SER A 191 -9.69 16.33 -14.59
#